data_AF-A0A2S1QYX1-F1
#
_entry.id   AF-A0A2S1QYX1-F1
#
_cell.length_a   1.000
_cell.length_b   1.000
_cell.length_c   1.000
_cell.angle_alpha   90.00
_cell.angle_beta   90.00
_cell.angle_gamma   90.00
#
_symmetry.space_group_name_H-M   'P 1'
#
loop_
_entity.id
_entity.type
_entity.pdbx_description
1 polymer ?
#
loop_
_entity_poly.entity_id
_entity_poly.type
_entity_poly.pdbx_seq_one_letter_code
_entity_poly.pdbx_strand_id
1 'polypeptide(L)'
;MKIELKNGMGGLLFGMKEKDVKALYGEPDRKYKDEDTNVVYVYNDKKLRLTFYQDEDFRLGYLITANPNAELFSGKVIGEKWKQVEKQLEGKGIKSFEKENFDTVDNHFNEANWVIFQTEFGEVVKIEMGAIINAKDEFDWKFKG
;
A
#
# COMPACT_ATOMS: atom_id res chain seq x y z
N MET A 1 6.89 -10.57 -2.85
CA MET A 1 6.91 -9.36 -1.99
C MET A 1 5.68 -9.43 -1.09
N LYS A 2 5.88 -9.85 0.15
CA LYS A 2 4.76 -10.15 1.06
C LYS A 2 4.08 -8.86 1.52
N ILE A 3 2.75 -8.81 1.41
CA ILE A 3 1.90 -7.77 1.96
C ILE A 3 1.57 -8.11 3.41
N GLU A 4 1.78 -7.16 4.31
CA GLU A 4 1.43 -7.27 5.71
C GLU A 4 0.52 -6.10 6.05
N LEU A 5 -0.79 -6.35 5.94
CA LEU A 5 -1.82 -5.33 6.19
C LEU A 5 -1.57 -4.60 7.51
N LYS A 6 -1.83 -3.28 7.51
CA LYS A 6 -1.52 -2.35 8.62
C LYS A 6 -0.03 -2.10 8.88
N ASN A 7 0.87 -2.88 8.31
CA ASN A 7 2.30 -2.81 8.61
C ASN A 7 3.15 -2.29 7.44
N GLY A 8 2.89 -2.78 6.23
CA GLY A 8 3.64 -2.41 5.03
C GLY A 8 3.80 -3.61 4.08
N MET A 9 4.94 -3.67 3.37
CA MET A 9 5.21 -4.80 2.47
C MET A 9 6.70 -5.02 2.19
N GLY A 10 7.08 -6.29 1.99
CA GLY A 10 8.43 -6.64 1.53
C GLY A 10 9.56 -6.21 2.47
N GLY A 11 9.27 -6.08 3.76
CA GLY A 11 10.21 -5.56 4.76
C GLY A 11 10.13 -4.05 4.98
N LEU A 12 9.43 -3.31 4.11
CA LEU A 12 9.06 -1.92 4.39
C LEU A 12 8.00 -1.88 5.49
N LEU A 13 8.19 -0.98 6.44
CA LEU A 13 7.24 -0.70 7.51
C LEU A 13 6.82 0.78 7.47
N PHE A 14 5.54 1.03 7.69
CA PHE A 14 5.06 2.41 7.85
C PHE A 14 5.78 3.10 9.02
N GLY A 15 6.21 4.33 8.79
CA GLY A 15 7.05 5.10 9.70
C GLY A 15 8.54 5.13 9.35
N MET A 16 9.03 4.30 8.42
CA MET A 16 10.43 4.36 7.96
C MET A 16 10.75 5.70 7.30
N LYS A 17 11.95 6.24 7.52
CA LYS A 17 12.43 7.44 6.81
C LYS A 17 13.06 7.07 5.47
N GLU A 18 13.27 8.07 4.62
CA GLU A 18 13.95 7.92 3.32
C GLU A 18 15.26 7.11 3.42
N LYS A 19 16.09 7.38 4.44
CA LYS A 19 17.35 6.67 4.67
C LYS A 19 17.17 5.17 4.92
N ASP A 20 16.13 4.78 5.65
CA ASP A 20 15.88 3.40 6.07
C ASP A 20 15.37 2.59 4.87
N VAL A 21 14.49 3.21 4.08
CA VAL A 21 14.01 2.65 2.82
C VAL A 21 15.16 2.47 1.83
N LYS A 22 16.05 3.45 1.69
CA LYS A 22 17.22 3.35 0.81
C LYS A 22 18.20 2.27 1.25
N ALA A 23 18.40 2.09 2.56
CA ALA A 23 19.22 1.01 3.08
C ALA A 23 18.67 -0.37 2.70
N LEU A 24 17.34 -0.50 2.60
CA LEU A 24 16.68 -1.76 2.22
C LEU A 24 16.62 -1.96 0.70
N TYR A 25 16.20 -0.94 -0.06
CA TYR A 25 15.81 -1.07 -1.46
C TYR A 25 16.75 -0.38 -2.46
N GLY A 26 17.78 0.33 -1.99
CA GLY A 26 18.67 1.14 -2.79
C GLY A 26 18.06 2.50 -3.16
N GLU A 27 18.67 3.17 -4.14
CA GLU A 27 18.14 4.43 -4.67
C GLU A 27 16.88 4.20 -5.53
N PRO A 28 15.88 5.10 -5.47
CA PRO A 28 14.72 5.01 -6.35
C PRO A 28 15.08 5.42 -7.78
N ASP A 29 14.37 4.87 -8.76
CA ASP A 29 14.51 5.27 -10.17
C ASP A 29 14.07 6.71 -10.39
N ARG A 30 13.04 7.15 -9.64
CA ARG A 30 12.55 8.54 -9.66
C ARG A 30 12.24 9.00 -8.25
N LYS A 31 12.60 10.26 -7.96
CA LYS A 31 12.23 11.00 -6.75
C LYS A 31 11.64 12.34 -7.16
N TYR A 32 10.48 12.69 -6.64
CA TYR A 32 9.84 14.00 -6.86
C TYR A 32 9.01 14.42 -5.64
N LYS A 33 8.50 15.65 -5.64
CA LYS A 33 7.50 16.11 -4.68
C LYS A 33 6.12 16.16 -5.32
N ASP A 34 5.09 15.69 -4.62
CA ASP A 34 3.70 15.85 -5.06
C ASP A 34 3.16 17.24 -4.71
N GLU A 35 1.86 17.45 -4.95
CA GLU A 35 1.18 18.74 -4.73
C GLU A 35 1.20 19.16 -3.25
N ASP A 36 1.16 18.19 -2.33
CA ASP A 36 1.27 18.38 -0.88
C ASP A 36 2.72 18.43 -0.40
N THR A 37 3.67 18.54 -1.33
CA THR A 37 5.11 18.60 -1.06
C THR A 37 5.70 17.36 -0.36
N ASN A 38 4.95 16.26 -0.31
CA ASN A 38 5.43 14.96 0.15
C ASN A 38 6.53 14.47 -0.78
N VAL A 39 7.47 13.69 -0.26
CA VAL A 39 8.48 13.06 -1.11
C VAL A 39 7.92 11.75 -1.66
N VAL A 40 8.00 11.57 -2.98
CA VAL A 40 7.55 10.35 -3.66
C VAL A 40 8.73 9.64 -4.30
N TYR A 41 8.88 8.36 -3.99
CA TYR A 41 9.84 7.45 -4.61
C TYR A 41 9.14 6.49 -5.55
N VAL A 42 9.74 6.22 -6.71
CA VAL A 42 9.29 5.21 -7.66
C VAL A 42 10.41 4.21 -7.89
N TYR A 43 10.12 2.93 -7.67
CA TYR A 43 10.98 1.80 -8.00
C TYR A 43 10.34 1.00 -9.13
N ASN A 44 10.83 1.17 -10.36
CA ASN A 44 10.25 0.59 -11.57
C ASN A 44 10.33 -0.94 -11.54
N ASP A 45 11.50 -1.50 -11.24
CA ASP A 45 11.72 -2.97 -11.19
C ASP A 45 10.84 -3.63 -10.12
N LYS A 46 10.62 -2.92 -9.01
CA LYS A 46 9.77 -3.39 -7.91
C LYS A 46 8.29 -3.10 -8.16
N LYS A 47 7.95 -2.33 -9.19
CA LYS A 47 6.60 -1.80 -9.48
C LYS A 47 5.95 -1.18 -8.23
N LEU A 48 6.70 -0.33 -7.54
CA LEU A 48 6.36 0.21 -6.23
C LEU A 48 6.50 1.73 -6.23
N ARG A 49 5.52 2.41 -5.65
CA ARG A 49 5.59 3.83 -5.31
C ARG A 49 5.47 3.99 -3.81
N LEU A 50 6.30 4.85 -3.22
CA LEU A 50 6.32 5.15 -1.80
C LEU A 50 6.15 6.65 -1.61
N THR A 51 5.27 7.04 -0.69
CA THR A 51 5.03 8.45 -0.35
C THR A 51 5.41 8.68 1.11
N PHE A 52 6.27 9.69 1.31
CA PHE A 52 6.76 10.12 2.61
C PHE A 52 6.10 11.46 2.96
N TYR A 53 5.25 11.45 3.98
CA TYR A 53 4.42 12.60 4.31
C TYR A 53 5.24 13.73 4.93
N GLN A 54 5.18 14.93 4.34
CA GLN A 54 5.97 16.07 4.80
C GLN A 54 5.59 16.48 6.23
N ASP A 55 4.29 16.51 6.51
CA ASP A 55 3.76 16.90 7.83
C ASP A 55 4.05 15.87 8.93
N GLU A 56 4.47 14.66 8.53
CA GLU A 56 4.86 13.57 9.43
C GLU A 56 6.37 13.32 9.43
N ASP A 57 7.19 14.38 9.30
CA ASP A 57 8.66 14.30 9.34
C ASP A 57 9.23 13.33 8.29
N PHE A 58 8.63 13.36 7.09
CA PHE A 58 8.98 12.51 5.94
C PHE A 58 9.03 11.01 6.29
N ARG A 59 8.08 10.56 7.11
CA ARG A 59 7.83 9.14 7.37
C ARG A 59 7.07 8.50 6.23
N LEU A 60 7.40 7.25 5.90
CA LEU A 60 6.66 6.43 4.95
C LEU A 60 5.23 6.25 5.48
N GLY A 61 4.30 6.98 4.86
CA GLY A 61 2.90 6.99 5.26
C GLY A 61 2.00 6.24 4.30
N TYR A 62 2.45 6.01 3.05
CA TYR A 62 1.62 5.39 2.03
C TYR A 62 2.45 4.75 0.92
N LEU A 63 1.92 3.68 0.34
CA LEU A 63 2.56 2.95 -0.74
C LEU A 63 1.54 2.38 -1.73
N ILE A 64 1.96 2.25 -2.98
CA ILE A 64 1.20 1.63 -4.07
C ILE A 64 2.05 0.56 -4.73
N THR A 65 1.50 -0.63 -4.94
CA THR A 65 2.17 -1.71 -5.67
C THR A 65 1.33 -2.23 -6.82
N ALA A 66 2.01 -2.47 -7.95
CA ALA A 66 1.52 -3.23 -9.09
C ALA A 66 2.40 -4.47 -9.36
N ASN A 67 3.14 -4.91 -8.34
CA ASN A 67 4.10 -6.01 -8.48
C ASN A 67 3.36 -7.35 -8.68
N PRO A 68 3.58 -8.10 -9.78
CA PRO A 68 2.91 -9.38 -10.03
C PRO A 68 3.32 -10.48 -9.01
N ASN A 69 4.38 -10.25 -8.23
CA ASN A 69 4.81 -11.12 -7.15
C ASN A 69 4.40 -10.57 -5.77
N ALA A 70 3.48 -9.60 -5.70
CA ALA A 70 2.88 -9.19 -4.45
C ALA A 70 2.03 -10.35 -3.89
N GLU A 71 2.28 -10.71 -2.64
CA GLU A 71 1.67 -11.88 -2.00
C GLU A 71 0.85 -11.47 -0.77
N LEU A 72 -0.42 -11.87 -0.74
CA LEU A 72 -1.33 -11.70 0.40
C LEU A 72 -1.77 -13.09 0.88
N PHE A 73 -1.63 -13.36 2.18
CA PHE A 73 -1.98 -14.66 2.79
C PHE A 73 -1.38 -15.91 2.10
N SER A 74 -0.18 -15.78 1.51
CA SER A 74 0.56 -16.82 0.75
C SER A 74 0.09 -17.05 -0.69
N GLY A 75 -0.78 -16.19 -1.22
CA GLY A 75 -1.19 -16.21 -2.63
C GLY A 75 -0.79 -14.91 -3.35
N LYS A 76 -0.54 -14.98 -4.66
CA LYS A 76 -0.43 -13.78 -5.49
C LYS A 76 -1.78 -13.08 -5.55
N VAL A 77 -1.77 -11.76 -5.71
CA VAL A 77 -2.99 -10.95 -5.70
C VAL A 77 -3.16 -10.10 -6.96
N ILE A 78 -2.08 -9.57 -7.54
CA ILE A 78 -2.16 -8.81 -8.78
C ILE A 78 -2.47 -9.77 -9.95
N GLY A 79 -3.49 -9.44 -10.74
CA GLY A 79 -4.04 -10.27 -11.82
C GLY A 79 -5.11 -11.28 -11.37
N GLU A 80 -5.37 -11.41 -10.07
CA GLU A 80 -6.43 -12.29 -9.58
C GLU A 80 -7.80 -11.62 -9.68
N LYS A 81 -8.85 -12.42 -9.89
CA LYS A 81 -10.22 -11.90 -9.93
C LYS A 81 -10.63 -11.36 -8.58
N TRP A 82 -11.18 -10.15 -8.55
CA TRP A 82 -11.62 -9.50 -7.30
C TRP A 82 -12.50 -10.41 -6.45
N LYS A 83 -13.51 -11.06 -7.04
CA LYS A 83 -14.42 -11.98 -6.33
C LYS A 83 -13.71 -13.12 -5.60
N GLN A 84 -12.57 -13.59 -6.12
CA GLN A 84 -11.77 -14.63 -5.47
C GLN A 84 -10.95 -14.04 -4.32
N VAL A 85 -10.34 -12.88 -4.54
CA VAL A 85 -9.57 -12.14 -3.54
C VAL A 85 -10.45 -11.73 -2.36
N GLU A 86 -11.63 -11.15 -2.64
CA GLU A 86 -12.64 -10.76 -1.65
C GLU A 86 -13.04 -11.94 -0.77
N LYS A 87 -13.37 -13.10 -1.36
CA LYS A 87 -13.70 -14.30 -0.59
C LYS A 87 -12.54 -14.78 0.31
N GLN A 88 -11.29 -14.65 -0.13
CA GLN A 88 -10.13 -14.98 0.69
C GLN A 88 -9.98 -13.99 1.87
N LEU A 89 -10.18 -12.69 1.61
CA LEU A 89 -10.16 -11.63 2.63
C LEU A 89 -11.25 -11.88 3.69
N GLU A 90 -12.48 -12.18 3.27
CA GLU A 90 -13.59 -12.52 4.15
C GLU A 90 -13.30 -13.73 5.03
N GLY A 91 -12.69 -14.78 4.45
CA GLY A 91 -12.25 -15.98 5.16
C GLY A 91 -11.16 -15.71 6.20
N LYS A 92 -10.46 -14.57 6.11
CA LYS A 92 -9.51 -14.06 7.12
C LYS A 92 -10.11 -13.02 8.05
N GLY A 93 -11.43 -12.81 7.98
CA GLY A 93 -12.14 -11.85 8.83
C GLY A 93 -12.05 -10.40 8.37
N ILE A 94 -11.52 -10.15 7.16
CA ILE A 94 -11.48 -8.81 6.57
C ILE A 94 -12.72 -8.64 5.71
N LYS A 95 -13.63 -7.81 6.19
CA LYS A 95 -14.96 -7.58 5.61
C LYS A 95 -15.21 -6.08 5.49
N SER A 96 -16.33 -5.71 4.89
CA SER A 96 -16.76 -4.32 4.71
C SER A 96 -15.82 -3.57 3.76
N PHE A 97 -15.91 -3.92 2.47
CA PHE A 97 -15.27 -3.15 1.41
C PHE A 97 -16.26 -2.12 0.88
N GLU A 98 -15.88 -0.86 0.94
CA GLU A 98 -16.58 0.22 0.27
C GLU A 98 -16.14 0.21 -1.20
N LYS A 99 -17.11 0.15 -2.10
CA LYS A 99 -16.85 0.16 -3.53
C LYS A 99 -17.07 1.56 -4.09
N GLU A 100 -16.06 2.10 -4.73
CA GLU A 100 -16.14 3.34 -5.48
C GLU A 100 -15.67 3.12 -6.92
N ASN A 101 -16.34 3.78 -7.87
CA ASN A 101 -16.03 3.70 -9.29
C ASN A 101 -15.35 5.01 -9.72
N PHE A 102 -14.14 4.91 -10.27
CA PHE A 102 -13.41 6.06 -10.80
C PHE A 102 -12.85 5.77 -12.19
N ASP A 103 -13.41 6.46 -13.19
CA ASP A 103 -13.08 6.27 -14.61
C ASP A 103 -13.25 4.80 -15.04
N THR A 104 -12.15 4.11 -15.43
CA THR A 104 -12.18 2.69 -15.83
C THR A 104 -11.92 1.72 -14.68
N VAL A 105 -11.67 2.23 -13.47
CA VAL A 105 -11.20 1.46 -12.32
C VAL A 105 -12.27 1.39 -11.23
N ASP A 106 -12.40 0.19 -10.66
CA ASP A 106 -13.18 -0.10 -9.45
C ASP A 106 -12.23 -0.11 -8.24
N ASN A 107 -12.45 0.77 -7.27
CA ASN A 107 -11.75 0.82 -5.99
C ASN A 107 -12.55 0.06 -4.93
N HIS A 108 -11.91 -0.89 -4.26
CA HIS A 108 -12.46 -1.60 -3.10
C HIS A 108 -11.66 -1.24 -1.87
N PHE A 109 -12.22 -0.34 -1.06
CA PHE A 109 -11.55 0.24 0.07
C PHE A 109 -11.95 -0.46 1.38
N ASN A 110 -10.97 -0.79 2.21
CA ASN A 110 -11.18 -1.31 3.56
C ASN A 110 -10.57 -0.39 4.61
N GLU A 111 -11.43 0.34 5.32
CA GLU A 111 -11.03 1.31 6.33
C GLU A 111 -10.24 0.70 7.48
N ALA A 112 -10.70 -0.43 8.01
CA ALA A 112 -10.08 -1.08 9.16
C ALA A 112 -8.63 -1.52 8.92
N ASN A 113 -8.23 -1.73 7.66
CA ASN A 113 -6.88 -2.10 7.26
C ASN A 113 -6.17 -1.01 6.43
N TRP A 114 -6.86 0.10 6.16
CA TRP A 114 -6.42 1.20 5.29
C TRP A 114 -5.74 0.71 4.01
N VAL A 115 -6.48 -0.14 3.28
CA VAL A 115 -6.04 -0.76 2.02
C VAL A 115 -7.11 -0.57 0.95
N ILE A 116 -6.67 -0.23 -0.26
CA ILE A 116 -7.52 -0.15 -1.45
C ILE A 116 -7.03 -1.19 -2.45
N PHE A 117 -7.94 -2.02 -2.93
CA PHE A 117 -7.71 -2.88 -4.09
C PHE A 117 -8.31 -2.19 -5.30
N GLN A 118 -7.46 -1.81 -6.25
CA GLN A 118 -7.91 -1.26 -7.52
C GLN A 118 -8.05 -2.39 -8.52
N THR A 119 -9.21 -2.43 -9.18
CA THR A 119 -9.54 -3.49 -10.12
C THR A 119 -9.94 -2.91 -11.47
N GLU A 120 -9.51 -3.56 -12.54
CA GLU A 120 -9.88 -3.24 -13.91
C GLU A 120 -10.21 -4.57 -14.61
N PHE A 121 -11.26 -4.60 -15.43
CA PHE A 121 -11.81 -5.85 -16.01
C PHE A 121 -12.14 -6.95 -14.97
N GLY A 122 -12.39 -6.53 -13.71
CA GLY A 122 -12.67 -7.44 -12.59
C GLY A 122 -11.44 -8.13 -12.00
N GLU A 123 -10.23 -7.75 -12.41
CA GLU A 123 -8.95 -8.25 -11.89
C GLU A 123 -8.22 -7.18 -11.09
N VAL A 124 -7.52 -7.57 -10.03
CA VAL A 124 -6.74 -6.61 -9.21
C VAL A 124 -5.52 -6.14 -9.99
N VAL A 125 -5.44 -4.85 -10.28
CA VAL A 125 -4.34 -4.23 -11.02
C VAL A 125 -3.35 -3.50 -10.13
N LYS A 126 -3.82 -2.95 -9.00
CA LYS A 126 -2.98 -2.28 -8.00
C LYS A 126 -3.53 -2.49 -6.60
N ILE A 127 -2.63 -2.35 -5.63
CA ILE A 127 -2.98 -2.28 -4.21
C ILE A 127 -2.34 -1.02 -3.65
N GLU A 128 -3.14 -0.25 -2.92
CA GLU A 128 -2.72 0.91 -2.18
C GLU A 128 -2.85 0.61 -0.69
N MET A 129 -1.87 1.03 0.10
CA MET A 129 -1.89 0.86 1.55
C MET A 129 -1.36 2.12 2.21
N GLY A 130 -2.03 2.56 3.27
CA GLY A 130 -1.52 3.62 4.12
C GLY A 130 -1.23 3.15 5.55
N ALA A 131 -0.55 4.02 6.28
CA ALA A 131 -0.37 3.90 7.72
C ALA A 131 -1.72 4.05 8.45
N ILE A 132 -1.95 3.20 9.46
CA ILE A 132 -3.18 3.23 10.25
C ILE A 132 -3.16 4.42 11.21
N ILE A 133 -4.31 5.06 11.36
CA ILE A 133 -4.55 6.08 12.39
C ILE A 133 -5.29 5.41 13.55
N ASN A 134 -4.86 5.68 14.78
CA ASN A 134 -5.46 5.13 15.99
C ASN A 134 -6.66 5.98 16.45
N ALA A 135 -7.35 5.54 17.51
CA ALA A 135 -8.54 6.23 18.03
C ALA A 135 -8.28 7.63 18.65
N LYS A 136 -7.02 8.09 18.67
CA LYS A 136 -6.62 9.44 19.11
C LYS A 136 -6.21 10.32 17.92
N ASP A 137 -6.53 9.90 16.69
CA ASP A 137 -6.12 10.56 15.45
C ASP A 137 -4.60 10.65 15.26
N GLU A 138 -3.84 9.72 15.86
CA GLU A 138 -2.39 9.62 15.69
C GLU A 138 -2.01 8.43 14.82
N PHE A 139 -1.00 8.59 13.96
CA PHE A 139 -0.45 7.48 13.19
C PHE A 139 0.15 6.38 14.10
N ASP A 140 -0.29 5.15 13.89
CA ASP A 140 0.27 3.95 14.51
C ASP A 140 1.49 3.48 13.71
N TRP A 141 2.58 4.25 13.84
CA TRP A 141 3.86 3.94 13.19
C TRP A 141 4.38 2.57 13.62
N LYS A 142 4.55 1.68 12.65
CA LYS A 142 5.05 0.31 12.90
C LYS A 142 6.57 0.25 12.96
N PHE A 143 7.24 1.14 12.27
CA PHE A 143 8.65 1.39 12.45
C PHE A 143 8.86 2.26 13.70
N LYS A 144 9.64 1.75 14.66
CA LYS A 144 9.98 2.45 15.92
C LYS A 144 11.42 2.99 15.94
N GLY A 145 12.11 2.97 14.80
CA GLY A 145 13.49 3.43 14.65
C GLY A 145 13.65 4.95 14.70
#